data_AF-A0A7J3VSC7-F1
#
_entry.id   AF-A0A7J3VSC7-F1
#
_cell.length_a   1.000
_cell.length_b   1.000
_cell.length_c   1.000
_cell.angle_alpha   90.00
_cell.angle_beta   90.00
_cell.angle_gamma   90.00
#
_symmetry.space_group_name_H-M   'P 1'
#
loop_
_entity.id
_entity.type
_entity.pdbx_description
1 polymer ?
#
loop_
_entity_poly.entity_id
_entity_poly.type
_entity_poly.pdbx_seq_one_letter_code
_entity_poly.pdbx_strand_id
1 'polypeptide(L)'
;MSLLVNALKTWLLPLRYGVERWSYTLQRVSGVAITLYFVAHVVETGNVVGGAAVWSVPPYEFAERVWNETKTFLANPLFDAGLAVLAFMIFFHTVNGVRLFLAHFGITLGKPGRPEYPYRAASMSRPQRVLFWLSVILAVAAMVYAVDVFFKVLQL
;
A
#
# COMPACT_ATOMS: atom_id res chain seq x y z
N MET A 1 -2.15 -4.53 30.89
CA MET A 1 -2.19 -3.83 29.59
C MET A 1 -3.27 -4.49 28.74
N SER A 2 -4.19 -3.74 28.12
CA SER A 2 -5.33 -4.31 27.39
C SER A 2 -4.90 -5.08 26.14
N LEU A 3 -5.67 -6.10 25.74
CA LEU A 3 -5.40 -6.92 24.56
C LEU A 3 -5.23 -6.09 23.28
N LEU A 4 -6.03 -5.03 23.14
CA LEU A 4 -5.95 -4.07 22.02
C LEU A 4 -4.58 -3.40 21.93
N VAL A 5 -4.05 -2.93 23.06
CA VAL A 5 -2.75 -2.24 23.08
C VAL A 5 -1.62 -3.19 22.67
N ASN A 6 -1.68 -4.45 23.11
CA ASN A 6 -0.68 -5.45 22.71
C ASN A 6 -0.79 -5.82 21.22
N ALA A 7 -2.01 -5.90 20.67
CA ALA A 7 -2.24 -6.14 19.25
C ALA A 7 -1.68 -4.99 18.39
N LEU A 8 -2.00 -3.74 18.74
CA LEU A 8 -1.51 -2.56 18.03
C LEU A 8 0.02 -2.45 18.10
N LYS A 9 0.62 -2.70 19.27
CA LYS A 9 2.09 -2.75 19.40
C LYS A 9 2.70 -3.82 18.49
N THR A 10 2.06 -4.98 18.40
CA THR A 10 2.53 -6.08 17.53
C THR A 10 2.45 -5.69 16.05
N TRP A 11 1.39 -4.99 15.64
CA TRP A 11 1.21 -4.57 14.25
C TRP A 11 2.14 -3.43 13.86
N LEU A 12 2.28 -2.41 14.71
CA LEU A 12 2.87 -1.12 14.35
C LEU A 12 4.33 -0.97 14.75
N LEU A 13 4.85 -1.80 15.66
CA LEU A 13 6.23 -1.70 16.14
C LEU A 13 7.06 -2.88 15.59
N PRO A 14 7.78 -2.68 14.48
CA PRO A 14 8.69 -3.69 13.93
C PRO A 14 10.07 -3.68 14.61
N LEU A 15 10.31 -2.72 15.50
CA LEU A 15 11.58 -2.51 16.17
C LEU A 15 11.97 -3.78 16.97
N ARG A 16 13.26 -4.18 16.87
CA ARG A 16 13.90 -5.35 17.52
C ARG A 16 13.87 -6.68 16.76
N TYR A 17 13.34 -6.71 15.54
CA TYR A 17 13.25 -7.95 14.74
C TYR A 17 13.87 -7.77 13.34
N GLY A 18 14.04 -8.89 12.64
CA GLY A 18 14.55 -8.93 11.27
C GLY A 18 13.62 -8.29 10.23
N VAL A 19 14.06 -8.30 8.98
CA VAL A 19 13.33 -7.73 7.83
C VAL A 19 11.94 -8.34 7.62
N GLU A 20 11.73 -9.57 8.09
CA GLU A 20 10.44 -10.26 8.07
C GLU A 20 9.39 -9.51 8.89
N ARG A 21 9.80 -8.93 10.03
CA ARG A 21 8.89 -8.17 10.86
C ARG A 21 8.50 -6.85 10.21
N TRP A 22 9.45 -6.18 9.57
CA TRP A 22 9.18 -5.00 8.75
C TRP A 22 8.21 -5.32 7.63
N SER A 23 8.45 -6.44 6.91
CA SER A 23 7.56 -6.89 5.85
C SER A 23 6.13 -7.17 6.35
N TYR A 24 6.00 -7.79 7.53
CA TYR A 24 4.70 -8.02 8.17
C TYR A 24 3.99 -6.70 8.51
N THR A 25 4.67 -5.78 9.19
CA THR A 25 4.11 -4.49 9.58
C THR A 25 3.69 -3.68 8.37
N LEU A 26 4.56 -3.57 7.35
CA LEU A 26 4.26 -2.85 6.13
C LEU A 26 3.05 -3.43 5.40
N GLN A 27 2.90 -4.77 5.30
CA GLN A 27 1.73 -5.38 4.64
C GLN A 27 0.42 -5.01 5.34
N ARG A 28 0.43 -4.95 6.68
CA ARG A 28 -0.76 -4.63 7.49
C ARG A 28 -1.10 -3.15 7.36
N VAL A 29 -0.13 -2.28 7.56
CA VAL A 29 -0.31 -0.83 7.50
C VAL A 29 -0.74 -0.41 6.09
N SER A 30 -0.08 -0.91 5.05
CA SER A 30 -0.46 -0.60 3.66
C SER A 30 -1.85 -1.13 3.33
N GLY A 31 -2.24 -2.30 3.84
CA GLY A 31 -3.60 -2.83 3.63
C GLY A 31 -4.67 -1.91 4.19
N VAL A 32 -4.50 -1.45 5.44
CA VAL A 32 -5.44 -0.50 6.07
C VAL A 32 -5.49 0.82 5.29
N ALA A 33 -4.33 1.39 4.94
CA ALA A 33 -4.25 2.63 4.18
C ALA A 33 -4.92 2.51 2.81
N ILE A 34 -4.68 1.42 2.07
CA ILE A 34 -5.28 1.17 0.76
C ILE A 34 -6.79 0.96 0.89
N THR A 35 -7.28 0.26 1.91
CA THR A 35 -8.73 0.10 2.11
C THR A 35 -9.40 1.45 2.39
N LEU A 36 -8.81 2.28 3.25
CA LEU A 36 -9.33 3.61 3.52
C LEU A 36 -9.33 4.48 2.27
N TYR A 37 -8.22 4.45 1.52
CA TYR A 37 -8.14 5.17 0.24
C TYR A 37 -9.16 4.64 -0.77
N PHE A 38 -9.34 3.33 -0.91
CA PHE A 38 -10.27 2.76 -1.87
C PHE A 38 -11.70 3.26 -1.63
N VAL A 39 -12.14 3.33 -0.37
CA VAL A 39 -13.44 3.92 -0.02
C VAL A 39 -13.49 5.40 -0.40
N ALA A 40 -12.46 6.17 -0.03
CA ALA A 40 -12.39 7.59 -0.38
C ALA A 40 -12.38 7.81 -1.91
N HIS A 41 -11.67 6.97 -2.65
CA HIS A 41 -11.53 7.03 -4.10
C HIS A 41 -12.82 6.65 -4.82
N VAL A 42 -13.60 5.70 -4.30
CA VAL A 42 -14.95 5.41 -4.82
C VAL A 42 -15.87 6.63 -4.65
N VAL A 43 -15.81 7.31 -3.51
CA VAL A 43 -16.59 8.54 -3.27
C VAL A 43 -16.14 9.66 -4.22
N GLU A 44 -14.83 9.88 -4.34
CA GLU A 44 -14.23 10.86 -5.23
C GLU A 44 -14.64 10.63 -6.69
N THR A 45 -14.42 9.41 -7.22
CA THR A 45 -14.74 9.07 -8.61
C THR A 45 -16.23 9.12 -8.89
N GLY A 46 -17.07 8.77 -7.92
CA GLY A 46 -18.52 8.96 -8.03
C GLY A 46 -18.91 10.44 -8.13
N ASN A 47 -18.23 11.32 -7.38
CA ASN A 47 -18.53 12.75 -7.37
C ASN A 47 -18.20 13.47 -8.68
N VAL A 48 -17.37 12.90 -9.57
CA VAL A 48 -17.01 13.49 -10.88
C VAL A 48 -18.23 13.96 -11.69
N VAL A 49 -19.39 13.31 -11.53
CA VAL A 49 -20.65 13.69 -12.20
C VAL A 49 -21.81 13.95 -11.24
N GLY A 50 -21.55 14.20 -9.95
CA GLY A 50 -22.58 14.51 -8.93
C GLY A 50 -22.89 13.41 -7.92
N GLY A 51 -22.11 12.33 -7.89
CA GLY A 51 -22.16 11.35 -6.80
C GLY A 51 -23.43 10.50 -6.79
N ALA A 52 -23.80 10.04 -5.59
CA ALA A 52 -24.90 9.08 -5.39
C ALA A 52 -26.30 9.63 -5.73
N ALA A 53 -26.43 10.94 -5.96
CA ALA A 53 -27.69 11.57 -6.37
C ALA A 53 -27.95 11.44 -7.89
N VAL A 54 -26.95 11.05 -8.67
CA VAL A 54 -27.00 11.04 -10.14
C VAL A 54 -27.02 9.60 -10.65
N TRP A 55 -28.17 9.17 -11.17
CA TRP A 55 -28.41 7.83 -11.73
C TRP A 55 -28.65 7.84 -13.25
N SER A 56 -28.52 9.01 -13.88
CA SER A 56 -28.62 9.25 -15.33
C SER A 56 -27.57 10.29 -15.74
N VAL A 57 -27.30 10.43 -17.04
CA VAL A 57 -26.32 11.42 -17.53
C VAL A 57 -26.81 12.84 -17.17
N PRO A 58 -26.08 13.59 -16.31
CA PRO A 58 -26.50 14.93 -15.92
C PRO A 58 -26.25 15.93 -17.05
N PRO A 59 -26.89 17.12 -17.01
CA PRO A 59 -26.54 18.21 -17.90
C PRO A 59 -25.05 18.57 -17.80
N TYR A 60 -24.43 18.92 -18.93
CA TYR A 60 -23.00 19.22 -19.01
C TYR A 60 -22.56 20.28 -17.98
N GLU A 61 -23.31 21.38 -17.87
CA GLU A 61 -23.02 22.48 -16.95
C GLU A 61 -23.00 22.05 -15.48
N PHE A 62 -23.85 21.09 -15.11
CA PHE A 62 -23.83 20.52 -13.76
C PHE A 62 -22.58 19.67 -13.54
N ALA A 63 -22.27 18.76 -14.47
CA ALA A 63 -21.09 17.91 -14.39
C ALA A 63 -19.80 18.73 -14.34
N GLU A 64 -19.68 19.75 -15.18
CA GLU A 64 -18.54 20.67 -15.22
C GLU A 64 -18.36 21.38 -13.88
N ARG A 65 -19.44 21.91 -13.27
CA ARG A 65 -19.36 22.56 -11.97
C ARG A 65 -18.84 21.61 -10.89
N VAL A 66 -19.43 20.43 -10.75
CA VAL A 66 -19.03 19.46 -9.70
C VAL A 66 -17.60 18.95 -9.92
N TRP A 67 -17.22 18.72 -11.19
CA TRP A 67 -15.84 18.40 -11.55
C TRP A 67 -14.87 19.49 -11.09
N ASN A 68 -15.17 20.75 -11.40
CA ASN A 68 -14.33 21.88 -11.03
C ASN A 68 -14.23 22.07 -9.50
N GLU A 69 -15.33 21.88 -8.77
CA GLU A 69 -15.35 21.90 -7.30
C GLU A 69 -14.49 20.77 -6.72
N THR A 70 -14.66 19.54 -7.21
CA THR A 70 -13.89 18.36 -6.76
C THR A 70 -12.41 18.53 -7.05
N LYS A 71 -12.06 18.93 -8.28
CA LYS A 71 -10.68 19.22 -8.70
C LYS A 71 -10.05 20.30 -7.83
N THR A 72 -10.78 21.38 -7.55
CA THR A 72 -10.26 22.50 -6.74
C THR A 72 -10.02 22.08 -5.29
N PHE A 73 -10.93 21.30 -4.71
CA PHE A 73 -10.75 20.72 -3.39
C PHE A 73 -9.53 19.79 -3.32
N LEU A 74 -9.33 18.96 -4.35
CA LEU A 74 -8.24 17.99 -4.41
C LEU A 74 -6.89 18.60 -4.77
N ALA A 75 -6.85 19.82 -5.33
CA ALA A 75 -5.64 20.55 -5.66
C ALA A 75 -4.91 21.04 -4.39
N ASN A 76 -4.39 20.11 -3.62
CA ASN A 76 -3.73 20.33 -2.34
C ASN A 76 -2.43 19.51 -2.26
N PRO A 77 -1.27 20.15 -2.03
CA PRO A 77 0.01 19.46 -1.92
C PRO A 77 0.06 18.35 -0.87
N LEU A 78 -0.78 18.42 0.18
CA LEU A 78 -0.89 17.35 1.17
C LEU A 78 -1.56 16.09 0.60
N PHE A 79 -2.56 16.24 -0.27
CA PHE A 79 -3.17 15.10 -0.95
C PHE A 79 -2.21 14.50 -1.97
N ASP A 80 -1.49 15.33 -2.71
CA ASP A 80 -0.45 14.88 -3.65
C ASP A 80 0.67 14.10 -2.92
N ALA A 81 1.15 14.60 -1.78
CA ALA A 81 2.12 13.90 -0.95
C ALA A 81 1.54 12.58 -0.41
N GLY A 82 0.27 12.58 0.00
CA GLY A 82 -0.46 11.38 0.41
C GLY A 82 -0.54 10.34 -0.69
N LEU A 83 -0.85 10.74 -1.93
CA LEU A 83 -0.90 9.87 -3.10
C LEU A 83 0.48 9.31 -3.45
N ALA A 84 1.56 10.09 -3.29
CA ALA A 84 2.91 9.60 -3.49
C ALA A 84 3.29 8.51 -2.47
N VAL A 85 2.97 8.70 -1.20
CA VAL A 85 3.16 7.66 -0.16
C VAL A 85 2.25 6.45 -0.43
N LEU A 86 1.03 6.68 -0.90
CA LEU A 86 0.11 5.61 -1.23
C LEU A 86 0.61 4.79 -2.43
N ALA A 87 1.26 5.41 -3.41
CA ALA A 87 1.89 4.69 -4.53
C ALA A 87 2.92 3.66 -4.04
N PHE A 88 3.77 4.05 -3.07
CA PHE A 88 4.65 3.09 -2.38
C PHE A 88 3.84 1.95 -1.76
N MET A 89 2.81 2.30 -0.98
CA MET A 89 2.01 1.33 -0.24
C MET A 89 1.30 0.32 -1.15
N ILE A 90 0.73 0.77 -2.26
CA ILE A 90 0.02 -0.08 -3.25
C ILE A 90 0.97 -1.09 -3.88
N PHE A 91 2.11 -0.64 -4.39
CA PHE A 91 3.08 -1.53 -5.05
C PHE A 91 3.70 -2.50 -4.06
N PHE A 92 4.06 -2.03 -2.85
CA PHE A 92 4.53 -2.90 -1.80
C PHE A 92 3.46 -3.95 -1.45
N HIS A 93 2.22 -3.52 -1.12
CA HIS A 93 1.14 -4.39 -0.68
C HIS A 93 0.81 -5.47 -1.71
N THR A 94 0.77 -5.09 -2.98
CA THR A 94 0.46 -5.98 -4.09
C THR A 94 1.55 -7.03 -4.26
N VAL A 95 2.81 -6.62 -4.45
CA VAL A 95 3.90 -7.56 -4.76
C VAL A 95 4.28 -8.40 -3.54
N ASN A 96 4.31 -7.80 -2.35
CA ASN A 96 4.51 -8.53 -1.09
C ASN A 96 3.32 -9.44 -0.77
N GLY A 97 2.10 -9.04 -1.15
CA GLY A 97 0.90 -9.87 -1.11
C GLY A 97 1.02 -11.11 -2.00
N VAL A 98 1.49 -10.97 -3.24
CA VAL A 98 1.79 -12.10 -4.13
C VAL A 98 2.82 -13.04 -3.51
N ARG A 99 3.89 -12.50 -2.90
CA ARG A 99 4.87 -13.33 -2.16
C ARG A 99 4.19 -14.16 -1.06
N LEU A 100 3.33 -13.53 -0.26
CA LEU A 100 2.61 -14.21 0.82
C LEU A 100 1.60 -15.23 0.28
N PHE A 101 0.91 -14.92 -0.82
CA PHE A 101 0.01 -15.85 -1.51
C PHE A 101 0.77 -17.10 -1.97
N LEU A 102 1.91 -16.94 -2.65
CA LEU A 102 2.74 -18.06 -3.07
C LEU A 102 3.30 -18.86 -1.87
N ALA A 103 3.63 -18.19 -0.77
CA ALA A 103 4.07 -18.86 0.45
C ALA A 103 2.94 -19.66 1.11
N HIS A 104 1.69 -19.16 1.06
CA HIS A 104 0.52 -19.86 1.58
C HIS A 104 0.30 -21.21 0.89
N PHE A 105 0.52 -21.28 -0.42
CA PHE A 105 0.48 -22.54 -1.20
C PHE A 105 1.77 -23.36 -1.13
N GLY A 106 2.73 -22.99 -0.27
CA GLY A 106 3.98 -23.72 -0.09
C GLY A 106 5.00 -23.58 -1.24
N ILE A 107 4.68 -22.86 -2.31
CA ILE A 107 5.51 -22.74 -3.52
C ILE A 107 6.87 -22.11 -3.20
N THR A 108 6.89 -21.11 -2.32
CA THR A 108 8.11 -20.38 -1.95
C THR A 108 8.64 -20.75 -0.58
N LEU A 109 8.08 -21.76 0.11
CA LEU A 109 8.58 -22.16 1.42
C LEU A 109 9.89 -22.95 1.30
N GLY A 110 10.81 -22.75 2.26
CA GLY A 110 11.99 -23.59 2.37
C GLY A 110 11.65 -24.98 2.90
N LYS A 111 12.50 -25.97 2.63
CA LYS A 111 12.35 -27.30 3.25
C LYS A 111 12.52 -27.18 4.77
N PRO A 112 11.68 -27.84 5.59
CA PRO A 112 11.88 -27.90 7.03
C PRO A 112 13.28 -28.45 7.34
N GLY A 113 14.03 -27.71 8.16
CA GLY A 113 15.31 -28.16 8.70
C GLY A 113 15.12 -28.68 10.13
N ARG A 114 16.01 -29.59 10.56
CA ARG A 114 16.04 -29.98 11.97
C ARG A 114 16.49 -28.79 12.82
N PRO A 115 15.84 -28.51 13.96
CA PRO A 115 16.23 -27.44 14.86
C PRO A 115 17.41 -27.89 15.72
N GLU A 116 18.55 -28.16 15.08
CA GLU A 116 19.80 -28.53 15.75
C GLU A 116 20.63 -27.26 15.98
N TYR A 117 21.24 -27.15 17.17
CA TYR A 117 22.10 -26.01 17.50
C TYR A 117 23.39 -26.07 16.65
N PRO A 118 23.87 -24.94 16.09
CA PRO A 118 23.31 -23.59 16.20
C PRO A 118 22.07 -23.38 15.31
N TYR A 119 21.01 -22.83 15.90
CA TYR A 119 19.78 -22.53 15.18
C TYR A 119 20.03 -21.56 14.03
N ARG A 120 19.65 -21.96 12.82
CA ARG A 120 19.64 -21.07 11.64
C ARG A 120 18.21 -20.69 11.32
N ALA A 121 17.92 -19.40 11.37
CA ALA A 121 16.59 -18.90 11.00
C ALA A 121 16.28 -19.23 9.54
N ALA A 122 15.30 -20.11 9.33
CA ALA A 122 14.78 -20.48 8.00
C ALA A 122 13.53 -19.66 7.62
N SER A 123 13.33 -18.50 8.26
CA SER A 123 12.12 -17.67 8.17
C SER A 123 11.76 -17.22 6.76
N MET A 124 12.77 -16.93 5.92
CA MET A 124 12.58 -16.59 4.52
C MET A 124 13.54 -17.37 3.62
N SER A 125 12.96 -18.17 2.72
CA SER A 125 13.68 -18.80 1.62
C SER A 125 14.25 -17.78 0.64
N ARG A 126 15.16 -18.20 -0.25
CA ARG A 126 15.71 -17.33 -1.30
C ARG A 126 14.63 -16.71 -2.19
N PRO A 127 13.64 -17.47 -2.74
CA PRO A 127 12.54 -16.88 -3.51
C PRO A 127 11.76 -15.82 -2.74
N GLN A 128 11.48 -16.02 -1.45
CA GLN A 128 10.78 -15.03 -0.64
C GLN A 128 11.60 -13.74 -0.45
N ARG A 129 12.92 -13.86 -0.25
CA ARG A 129 13.81 -12.69 -0.14
C ARG A 129 13.86 -11.91 -1.45
N VAL A 130 13.92 -12.59 -2.60
CA VAL A 130 13.90 -11.93 -3.92
C VAL A 130 12.59 -11.19 -4.13
N LEU A 131 11.45 -11.84 -3.89
CA LEU A 131 10.14 -11.20 -4.03
C LEU A 131 9.92 -10.05 -3.04
N PHE A 132 10.47 -10.15 -1.83
CA PHE A 132 10.48 -9.03 -0.87
C PHE A 132 11.28 -7.84 -1.38
N TRP A 133 12.51 -8.05 -1.86
CA TRP A 133 13.31 -6.93 -2.38
C TRP A 133 12.71 -6.36 -3.66
N LEU A 134 12.12 -7.20 -4.51
CA LEU A 134 11.36 -6.76 -5.67
C LEU A 134 10.18 -5.87 -5.27
N SER A 135 9.43 -6.23 -4.21
CA SER A 135 8.33 -5.39 -3.73
C SER A 135 8.82 -4.03 -3.23
N VAL A 136 9.98 -3.98 -2.57
CA VAL A 136 10.59 -2.73 -2.11
C VAL A 136 11.05 -1.87 -3.28
N ILE A 137 11.77 -2.45 -4.25
CA ILE A 137 12.29 -1.72 -5.42
C ILE A 137 11.15 -1.11 -6.22
N LEU A 138 10.12 -1.90 -6.54
CA LEU A 138 8.96 -1.41 -7.29
C LEU A 138 8.18 -0.35 -6.51
N ALA A 139 8.03 -0.50 -5.20
CA ALA A 139 7.39 0.50 -4.35
C ALA A 139 8.15 1.83 -4.31
N VAL A 140 9.48 1.78 -4.19
CA VAL A 140 10.32 2.99 -4.23
C VAL A 140 10.26 3.63 -5.61
N ALA A 141 10.35 2.86 -6.69
CA ALA A 141 10.23 3.37 -8.05
C ALA A 141 8.88 4.07 -8.29
N ALA A 142 7.78 3.45 -7.84
CA ALA A 142 6.45 4.03 -7.92
C ALA A 142 6.32 5.33 -7.12
N MET A 143 6.90 5.39 -5.91
CA MET A 143 6.91 6.60 -5.09
C MET A 143 7.72 7.72 -5.74
N VAL A 144 8.91 7.43 -6.27
CA VAL A 144 9.76 8.40 -6.95
C VAL A 144 9.05 8.96 -8.18
N TYR A 145 8.46 8.08 -8.99
CA TYR A 145 7.64 8.48 -10.13
C TYR A 145 6.47 9.38 -9.70
N ALA A 146 5.72 8.98 -8.67
CA ALA A 146 4.59 9.78 -8.17
C ALA A 146 5.04 11.16 -7.65
N VAL A 147 6.15 11.23 -6.90
CA VAL A 147 6.72 12.50 -6.45
C VAL A 147 7.08 13.38 -7.65
N ASP A 148 7.67 12.82 -8.70
CA ASP A 148 8.01 13.60 -9.87
C ASP A 148 6.78 14.08 -10.66
N VAL A 149 5.76 13.23 -10.81
CA VAL A 149 4.48 13.61 -11.44
C VAL A 149 3.81 14.77 -10.70
N PHE A 150 3.76 14.72 -9.36
CA PHE A 150 3.05 15.72 -8.57
C PHE A 150 3.87 16.99 -8.32
N PHE A 151 5.18 16.87 -8.12
CA PHE A 151 6.05 17.98 -7.67
C PHE A 151 7.15 18.37 -8.66
N LYS A 152 7.33 17.64 -9.77
CA LYS A 152 8.31 17.93 -10.84
C LYS A 152 9.74 18.08 -10.33
N VAL A 153 10.13 17.24 -9.37
CA VAL A 153 11.41 17.32 -8.67
C VAL A 153 12.57 16.84 -9.54
N LEU A 154 12.34 15.82 -10.37
CA LEU A 154 13.36 15.13 -11.16
C LEU A 154 13.20 15.37 -12.68
N GLN A 155 11.99 15.66 -13.14
CA GLN A 155 11.64 15.90 -14.56
C GLN A 155 12.00 14.70 -15.46
N LEU A 156 11.65 13.49 -14.99
CA LEU A 156 11.88 12.22 -15.69
C LEU A 156 10.90 11.98 -16.85
#